data_AF-D9WHX8-F1
#
_entry.id   AF-D9WHX8-F1
#
_cell.length_a   1.000
_cell.length_b   1.000
_cell.length_c   1.000
_cell.angle_alpha   90.00
_cell.angle_beta   90.00
_cell.angle_gamma   90.00
#
_symmetry.space_group_name_H-M   'P 1'
#
loop_
_entity.id
_entity.type
_entity.pdbx_description
1 polymer ?
#
loop_
_entity_poly.entity_id
_entity_poly.type
_entity_poly.pdbx_seq_one_letter_code
_entity_poly.pdbx_strand_id
1 'polypeptide(L)'
;AALEGGVLVLAERRSARAAWRGRHLSALAPQLVHGPAGLAMAVLWTSPYGPAAALLVLLPMYVCACVFALYHRERAAHQATIRALVQAVDIKDRYTRGHSERVGRASVMIARELGMSGDRLEALRIAGILHDVGKLGVPTRLLRKNGPLTPEERRVIELHPEYGHEMVRGIRFLGEARTAILHHHERLDGSGYPYGLAGAQIPEFARVVAVADAFDAMTSTRTYSRARPVETAVAELKR
;
A
#
# COMPACT_ATOMS: atom_id res chain seq x y z
N ALA A 1 -2.60 -20.59 24.60
CA ALA A 1 -2.55 -19.26 25.25
C ALA A 1 -1.40 -19.13 26.26
N ALA A 2 -1.35 -19.91 27.34
CA ALA A 2 -0.31 -19.79 28.37
C ALA A 2 1.11 -20.21 27.90
N LEU A 3 1.23 -21.32 27.15
CA LEU A 3 2.50 -21.84 26.67
C LEU A 3 3.18 -20.94 25.61
N GLU A 4 2.43 -20.47 24.62
CA GLU A 4 2.91 -19.50 23.62
C GLU A 4 3.18 -18.10 24.19
N GLY A 5 2.57 -17.77 25.35
CA GLY A 5 2.88 -16.59 26.14
C GLY A 5 4.30 -16.65 26.71
N GLY A 6 4.67 -17.80 27.28
CA GLY A 6 5.99 -18.02 27.88
C GLY A 6 7.13 -17.96 26.87
N VAL A 7 6.97 -18.58 25.69
CA VAL A 7 8.02 -18.64 24.66
C VAL A 7 8.39 -17.26 24.12
N LEU A 8 7.41 -16.38 23.90
CA LEU A 8 7.65 -15.03 23.37
C LEU A 8 8.22 -14.04 24.40
N VAL A 9 7.86 -14.19 25.68
CA VAL A 9 8.45 -13.39 26.76
C VAL A 9 9.92 -13.74 26.95
N LEU A 10 10.27 -15.02 26.78
CA LEU A 10 11.65 -15.49 26.82
C LEU A 10 12.45 -15.11 25.57
N ALA A 11 11.82 -15.13 24.39
CA ALA A 11 12.50 -14.84 23.12
C ALA A 11 12.68 -13.34 22.81
N GLU A 12 11.73 -12.47 23.17
CA GLU A 12 11.72 -11.07 22.71
C GLU A 12 11.88 -10.01 23.83
N ARG A 13 12.09 -10.40 25.09
CA ARG A 13 12.21 -9.48 26.26
C ARG A 13 11.11 -8.40 26.34
N ARG A 14 9.88 -8.69 25.87
CA ARG A 14 8.74 -7.75 25.97
C ARG A 14 8.05 -7.85 27.33
N SER A 15 7.45 -6.74 27.78
CA SER A 15 6.74 -6.69 29.06
C SER A 15 5.48 -7.56 29.05
N ALA A 16 5.31 -8.39 30.09
CA ALA A 16 4.22 -9.37 30.21
C ALA A 16 2.82 -8.76 30.05
N ARG A 17 2.63 -7.51 30.48
CA ARG A 17 1.35 -6.78 30.39
C ARG A 17 0.96 -6.39 28.96
N ALA A 18 1.93 -6.14 28.06
CA ALA A 18 1.66 -5.80 26.66
C ALA A 18 1.37 -7.06 25.82
N ALA A 19 2.04 -8.18 26.13
CA ALA A 19 1.82 -9.46 25.47
C ALA A 19 0.43 -10.07 25.76
N TRP A 20 -0.13 -9.81 26.96
CA TRP A 20 -1.42 -10.35 27.39
C TRP A 20 -2.64 -9.55 26.88
N ARG A 21 -2.57 -8.21 26.83
CA ARG A 21 -3.73 -7.37 26.46
C ARG A 21 -4.12 -7.47 24.98
N GLY A 22 -3.15 -7.64 24.07
CA GLY A 22 -3.43 -7.78 22.63
C GLY A 22 -3.87 -9.18 22.18
N ARG A 23 -3.65 -10.22 23.00
CA ARG A 23 -3.90 -11.63 22.62
C ARG A 23 -5.27 -12.16 23.02
N HIS A 24 -5.94 -11.58 24.01
CA HIS A 24 -7.25 -12.08 24.44
C HIS A 24 -8.28 -11.97 23.30
N LEU A 25 -8.31 -10.85 22.56
CA LEU A 25 -9.25 -10.65 21.46
C LEU A 25 -8.95 -11.57 20.26
N SER A 26 -7.69 -11.78 19.90
CA SER A 26 -7.31 -12.62 18.75
C SER A 26 -7.33 -14.12 19.05
N ALA A 27 -7.15 -14.53 20.32
CA ALA A 27 -7.25 -15.93 20.74
C ALA A 27 -8.70 -16.39 21.01
N LEU A 28 -9.61 -15.46 21.35
CA LEU A 28 -11.03 -15.75 21.56
C LEU A 28 -11.82 -15.81 20.24
N ALA A 29 -11.38 -15.10 19.20
CA ALA A 29 -12.09 -15.03 17.92
C ALA A 29 -12.31 -16.41 17.25
N PRO A 30 -11.32 -17.34 17.21
CA PRO A 30 -11.57 -18.69 16.70
C PRO A 30 -12.56 -19.45 17.57
N GLN A 31 -12.51 -19.29 18.90
CA GLN A 31 -13.36 -20.01 19.84
C GLN A 31 -14.84 -19.62 19.69
N LEU A 32 -15.12 -18.36 19.36
CA LEU A 32 -16.46 -17.86 19.09
C LEU A 32 -17.08 -18.39 17.78
N VAL A 33 -16.26 -18.83 16.82
CA VAL A 33 -16.73 -19.40 15.55
C VAL A 33 -16.86 -20.92 15.63
N HIS A 34 -15.88 -21.60 16.21
CA HIS A 34 -15.84 -23.07 16.26
C HIS A 34 -16.76 -23.64 17.35
N GLY A 35 -16.99 -22.91 18.45
CA GLY A 35 -17.87 -23.33 19.55
C GLY A 35 -19.33 -23.52 19.12
N PRO A 36 -19.99 -22.51 18.52
CA PRO A 36 -21.36 -22.64 18.01
C PRO A 36 -21.50 -23.69 16.90
N ALA A 37 -20.50 -23.82 16.02
CA ALA A 37 -20.49 -24.84 14.98
C ALA A 37 -20.44 -26.27 15.57
N GLY A 38 -19.62 -26.49 16.60
CA GLY A 38 -19.56 -27.76 17.33
C GLY A 38 -20.86 -28.09 18.08
N LEU A 39 -21.49 -27.07 18.70
CA LEU A 39 -22.78 -27.24 19.37
C LEU A 39 -23.92 -27.55 18.38
N ALA A 40 -23.98 -26.84 17.26
CA ALA A 40 -24.95 -27.09 16.19
C ALA A 40 -24.80 -28.50 15.63
N MET A 41 -23.56 -28.97 15.42
CA MET A 41 -23.26 -30.34 15.01
C MET A 41 -23.78 -31.37 16.03
N ALA A 42 -23.55 -31.15 17.33
CA ALA A 42 -24.00 -32.06 18.39
C ALA A 42 -25.54 -32.14 18.47
N VAL A 43 -26.24 -31.01 18.32
CA VAL A 43 -27.72 -30.95 18.31
C VAL A 43 -28.29 -31.59 17.05
N LEU A 44 -27.66 -31.40 15.89
CA LEU A 44 -28.09 -32.00 14.63
C LEU A 44 -27.84 -33.51 14.60
N TRP A 45 -26.84 -34.00 15.33
CA TRP A 45 -26.53 -35.43 15.44
C TRP A 45 -27.61 -36.23 16.18
N THR A 46 -28.32 -35.61 17.13
CA THR A 46 -29.42 -36.23 17.88
C THR A 46 -30.81 -36.04 17.23
N SER A 47 -30.85 -35.35 16.09
CA SER A 47 -32.06 -35.04 15.33
C SER A 47 -32.53 -36.25 14.49
N PRO A 48 -33.84 -36.38 14.16
CA PRO A 48 -34.36 -37.43 13.28
C PRO A 48 -33.72 -37.49 11.88
N TYR A 49 -33.02 -36.44 11.45
CA TYR A 49 -32.28 -36.38 10.19
C TYR A 49 -30.91 -37.10 10.21
N GLY A 50 -30.43 -37.52 11.39
CA GLY A 50 -29.20 -38.31 11.56
C GLY A 50 -27.93 -37.62 11.04
N PRO A 51 -26.87 -38.39 10.71
CA PRO A 51 -25.57 -37.86 10.26
C PRO A 51 -25.64 -36.97 9.02
N ALA A 52 -26.69 -37.09 8.20
CA ALA A 52 -26.89 -36.24 7.02
C ALA A 52 -27.07 -34.76 7.39
N ALA A 53 -27.59 -34.45 8.58
CA ALA A 53 -27.72 -33.08 9.08
C ALA A 53 -26.37 -32.40 9.31
N ALA A 54 -25.28 -33.16 9.49
CA ALA A 54 -23.93 -32.62 9.59
C ALA A 54 -23.51 -31.84 8.32
N LEU A 55 -24.03 -32.22 7.15
CA LEU A 55 -23.73 -31.53 5.90
C LEU A 55 -24.22 -30.08 5.90
N LEU A 56 -25.30 -29.77 6.63
CA LEU A 56 -25.83 -28.40 6.74
C LEU A 56 -24.90 -27.46 7.50
N VAL A 57 -23.98 -27.99 8.32
CA VAL A 57 -22.98 -27.19 9.04
C VAL A 57 -21.61 -27.28 8.36
N LEU A 58 -21.20 -28.49 7.99
CA LEU A 58 -19.88 -28.72 7.41
C LEU A 58 -19.74 -28.15 6.00
N LEU A 59 -20.79 -28.18 5.18
CA LEU A 59 -20.71 -27.67 3.81
C LEU A 59 -20.56 -26.13 3.78
N PRO A 60 -21.37 -25.31 4.47
CA PRO A 60 -21.14 -23.87 4.53
C PRO A 60 -19.81 -23.50 5.17
N MET A 61 -19.37 -24.22 6.21
CA MET A 61 -18.08 -23.98 6.86
C MET A 61 -16.91 -24.29 5.93
N TYR A 62 -16.99 -25.38 5.16
CA TYR A 62 -16.01 -25.72 4.14
C TYR A 62 -15.99 -24.67 3.02
N VAL A 63 -17.16 -24.25 2.52
CA VAL A 63 -17.25 -23.17 1.51
C VAL A 63 -16.65 -21.87 2.05
N CYS A 64 -16.97 -21.45 3.26
CA CYS A 64 -16.38 -20.28 3.90
C CYS A 64 -14.86 -20.40 4.02
N ALA A 65 -14.35 -21.57 4.45
CA ALA A 65 -12.91 -21.82 4.53
C ALA A 65 -12.23 -21.75 3.15
N CYS A 66 -12.86 -22.30 2.11
CA CYS A 66 -12.38 -22.23 0.73
C CYS A 66 -12.37 -20.79 0.21
N VAL A 67 -13.46 -20.03 0.40
CA VAL A 67 -13.56 -18.63 0.00
C VAL A 67 -12.52 -17.79 0.73
N PHE A 68 -12.36 -17.99 2.04
CA PHE A 68 -11.34 -17.30 2.83
C PHE A 68 -9.92 -17.61 2.33
N ALA A 69 -9.62 -18.89 2.06
CA ALA A 69 -8.33 -19.30 1.51
C ALA A 69 -8.09 -18.70 0.11
N LEU A 70 -9.11 -18.67 -0.76
CA LEU A 70 -9.05 -18.06 -2.08
C LEU A 70 -8.77 -16.55 -1.97
N TYR A 71 -9.50 -15.87 -1.08
CA TYR A 71 -9.34 -14.45 -0.82
C TYR A 71 -7.93 -14.11 -0.31
N HIS A 72 -7.40 -14.92 0.60
CA HIS A 72 -6.03 -14.75 1.10
C HIS A 72 -4.98 -14.98 0.01
N ARG A 73 -5.18 -15.98 -0.86
CA ARG A 73 -4.28 -16.22 -2.01
C ARG A 73 -4.30 -15.06 -3.00
N GLU A 74 -5.48 -14.53 -3.31
CA GLU A 74 -5.64 -13.37 -4.19
C GLU A 74 -4.94 -12.13 -3.62
N ARG A 75 -5.18 -11.81 -2.34
CA ARG A 75 -4.48 -10.71 -1.65
C ARG A 75 -2.97 -10.88 -1.66
N ALA A 76 -2.47 -12.10 -1.38
CA ALA A 76 -1.04 -12.38 -1.40
C ALA A 76 -0.43 -12.21 -2.80
N ALA A 77 -1.15 -12.66 -3.85
CA ALA A 77 -0.75 -12.48 -5.24
C ALA A 77 -0.69 -10.99 -5.62
N HIS A 78 -1.73 -10.20 -5.30
CA HIS A 78 -1.73 -8.74 -5.54
C HIS A 78 -0.54 -8.06 -4.87
N GLN A 79 -0.28 -8.36 -3.61
CA GLN A 79 0.88 -7.80 -2.91
C GLN A 79 2.21 -8.23 -3.52
N ALA A 80 2.32 -9.47 -4.00
CA ALA A 80 3.51 -9.95 -4.69
C ALA A 80 3.74 -9.19 -6.01
N THR A 81 2.69 -8.95 -6.79
CA THR A 81 2.76 -8.15 -8.03
C THR A 81 3.21 -6.72 -7.74
N ILE A 82 2.63 -6.05 -6.74
CA ILE A 82 3.03 -4.68 -6.36
C ILE A 82 4.52 -4.67 -5.96
N ARG A 83 4.94 -5.59 -5.09
CA ARG A 83 6.34 -5.69 -4.67
C ARG A 83 7.30 -5.94 -5.83
N ALA A 84 6.90 -6.78 -6.79
CA ALA A 84 7.71 -7.04 -7.98
C ALA A 84 7.86 -5.79 -8.86
N LEU A 85 6.80 -4.99 -9.05
CA LEU A 85 6.85 -3.73 -9.79
C LEU A 85 7.77 -2.72 -9.09
N VAL A 86 7.63 -2.54 -7.78
CA VAL A 86 8.50 -1.66 -6.98
C VAL A 86 9.95 -2.09 -7.08
N GLN A 87 10.21 -3.39 -6.94
CA GLN A 87 11.56 -3.93 -7.05
C GLN A 87 12.14 -3.69 -8.46
N ALA A 88 11.34 -3.82 -9.51
CA ALA A 88 11.78 -3.53 -10.87
C ALA A 88 12.17 -2.04 -11.03
N VAL A 89 11.37 -1.13 -10.46
CA VAL A 89 11.68 0.31 -10.44
C VAL A 89 13.00 0.55 -9.70
N ASP A 90 13.15 0.01 -8.49
CA ASP A 90 14.36 0.16 -7.67
C ASP A 90 15.63 -0.42 -8.33
N ILE A 91 15.49 -1.49 -9.13
CA ILE A 91 16.60 -2.06 -9.90
C ILE A 91 17.03 -1.10 -11.02
N LYS A 92 16.05 -0.52 -11.72
CA LYS A 92 16.30 0.38 -12.84
C LYS A 92 16.86 1.71 -12.35
N ASP A 93 16.17 2.30 -11.38
CA ASP A 93 16.51 3.54 -10.71
C ASP A 93 17.04 3.22 -9.30
N ARG A 94 18.35 3.01 -9.18
CA ARG A 94 18.98 2.74 -7.87
C ARG A 94 18.78 3.89 -6.87
N TYR A 95 18.40 5.09 -7.34
CA TYR A 95 18.18 6.25 -6.48
C TYR A 95 16.87 6.17 -5.68
N THR A 96 15.89 5.36 -6.12
CA THR A 96 14.58 5.24 -5.47
C THR A 96 14.50 4.14 -4.42
N ARG A 97 15.60 3.47 -4.07
CA ARG A 97 15.54 2.30 -3.17
C ARG A 97 14.89 2.65 -1.83
N GLY A 98 13.71 2.09 -1.59
CA GLY A 98 12.89 2.37 -0.41
C GLY A 98 12.23 3.75 -0.35
N HIS A 99 12.42 4.62 -1.35
CA HIS A 99 11.72 5.91 -1.49
C HIS A 99 10.22 5.70 -1.68
N SER A 100 9.82 4.85 -2.63
CA SER A 100 8.41 4.59 -2.91
C SER A 100 7.66 4.05 -1.68
N GLU A 101 8.34 3.24 -0.87
CA GLU A 101 7.79 2.74 0.40
C GLU A 101 7.62 3.85 1.46
N ARG A 102 8.52 4.83 1.51
CA ARG A 102 8.39 6.00 2.40
C ARG A 102 7.28 6.93 1.93
N VAL A 103 7.20 7.20 0.62
CA VAL A 103 6.12 8.01 0.02
C VAL A 103 4.76 7.37 0.26
N GLY A 104 4.62 6.05 0.06
CA GLY A 104 3.38 5.33 0.37
C GLY A 104 2.98 5.45 1.85
N ARG A 105 3.94 5.32 2.78
CA ARG A 105 3.68 5.49 4.21
C ARG A 105 3.31 6.93 4.57
N ALA A 106 4.04 7.92 4.03
CA ALA A 106 3.75 9.34 4.24
C ALA A 106 2.37 9.72 3.71
N SER A 107 1.99 9.21 2.54
CA SER A 107 0.66 9.43 1.95
C SER A 107 -0.45 8.93 2.87
N VAL A 108 -0.28 7.74 3.47
CA VAL A 108 -1.24 7.20 4.46
C VAL A 108 -1.32 8.07 5.71
N MET A 109 -0.18 8.57 6.22
CA MET A 109 -0.18 9.46 7.39
C MET A 109 -0.94 10.76 7.09
N ILE A 110 -0.69 11.39 5.94
CA ILE A 110 -1.39 12.60 5.50
C ILE A 110 -2.90 12.32 5.37
N ALA A 111 -3.28 11.22 4.70
CA ALA A 111 -4.69 10.91 4.49
C ALA A 111 -5.47 10.57 5.76
N ARG A 112 -4.81 10.04 6.79
CA ARG A 112 -5.43 9.84 8.10
C ARG A 112 -5.78 11.17 8.77
N GLU A 113 -4.88 12.14 8.71
CA GLU A 113 -5.14 13.49 9.22
C GLU A 113 -6.25 14.21 8.43
N LEU A 114 -6.41 13.88 7.14
CA LEU A 114 -7.52 14.35 6.30
C LEU A 114 -8.84 13.60 6.54
N GLY A 115 -8.88 12.59 7.41
CA GLY A 115 -10.10 11.84 7.74
C GLY A 115 -10.57 10.85 6.67
N MET A 116 -9.67 10.38 5.79
CA MET A 116 -10.02 9.39 4.76
C MET A 116 -10.38 8.01 5.34
N SER A 117 -11.33 7.31 4.70
CA SER A 117 -11.75 5.97 5.09
C SER A 117 -10.67 4.90 4.85
N GLY A 118 -10.74 3.80 5.61
CA GLY A 118 -9.72 2.74 5.60
C GLY A 118 -9.42 2.13 4.23
N ASP A 119 -10.44 1.93 3.39
CA ASP A 119 -10.26 1.37 2.05
C ASP A 119 -9.51 2.33 1.12
N ARG A 120 -9.75 3.65 1.26
CA ARG A 120 -9.04 4.68 0.50
C ARG A 120 -7.59 4.80 0.94
N LEU A 121 -7.28 4.57 2.22
CA LEU A 121 -5.89 4.59 2.72
C LEU A 121 -5.02 3.53 2.02
N GLU A 122 -5.53 2.31 1.83
CA GLU A 122 -4.75 1.27 1.16
C GLU A 122 -4.54 1.59 -0.32
N ALA A 123 -5.58 2.06 -1.01
CA ALA A 123 -5.46 2.49 -2.40
C ALA A 123 -4.42 3.63 -2.54
N LEU A 124 -4.44 4.61 -1.65
CA LEU A 124 -3.47 5.71 -1.64
C LEU A 124 -2.05 5.24 -1.28
N ARG A 125 -1.91 4.28 -0.37
CA ARG A 125 -0.60 3.66 -0.07
C ARG A 125 0.00 3.04 -1.32
N ILE A 126 -0.81 2.30 -2.08
CA ILE A 126 -0.38 1.68 -3.34
C ILE A 126 -0.06 2.76 -4.38
N ALA A 127 -0.84 3.83 -4.43
CA ALA A 127 -0.60 4.97 -5.30
C ALA A 127 0.78 5.60 -5.06
N GLY A 128 1.11 5.89 -3.79
CA GLY A 128 2.43 6.42 -3.42
C GLY A 128 3.58 5.44 -3.67
N ILE A 129 3.33 4.13 -3.57
CA ILE A 129 4.34 3.10 -3.87
C ILE A 129 4.60 2.96 -5.38
N LEU A 130 3.58 3.18 -6.22
CA LEU A 130 3.66 2.97 -7.67
C LEU A 130 3.73 4.28 -8.47
N HIS A 131 3.78 5.45 -7.83
CA HIS A 131 3.76 6.75 -8.53
C HIS A 131 4.82 6.84 -9.63
N ASP A 132 6.01 6.31 -9.35
CA ASP A 132 7.18 6.31 -10.22
C ASP A 132 7.31 5.07 -11.12
N VAL A 133 6.31 4.17 -11.18
CA VAL A 133 6.43 2.89 -11.91
C VAL A 133 6.73 3.08 -13.40
N GLY A 134 6.27 4.19 -13.98
CA GLY A 134 6.54 4.52 -15.38
C GLY A 134 7.98 4.91 -15.69
N LYS A 135 8.85 5.12 -14.68
CA LYS A 135 10.31 5.23 -14.92
C LYS A 135 10.87 3.97 -15.59
N LEU A 136 10.17 2.83 -15.50
CA LEU A 136 10.43 1.63 -16.30
C LEU A 136 10.35 1.87 -17.82
N GLY A 137 9.59 2.85 -18.30
CA GLY A 137 9.54 3.25 -19.72
C GLY A 137 10.63 4.25 -20.13
N VAL A 138 11.30 4.91 -19.19
CA VAL A 138 12.30 5.96 -19.47
C VAL A 138 13.69 5.35 -19.73
N PRO A 139 14.49 5.83 -20.70
CA PRO A 139 15.85 5.35 -20.90
C PRO A 139 16.76 5.53 -19.66
N THR A 140 17.43 4.47 -19.23
CA THR A 140 18.32 4.48 -18.05
C THR A 140 19.42 5.54 -18.13
N ARG A 141 19.91 5.84 -19.34
CA ARG A 141 20.93 6.90 -19.57
C ARG A 141 20.46 8.29 -19.13
N LEU A 142 19.15 8.56 -19.22
CA LEU A 142 18.56 9.84 -18.80
C LEU A 142 18.37 9.88 -17.29
N LEU A 143 17.87 8.78 -16.70
CA LEU A 143 17.70 8.65 -15.25
C LEU A 143 19.03 8.73 -14.48
N ARG A 144 20.14 8.28 -15.09
CA ARG A 144 21.48 8.26 -14.48
C ARG A 144 22.40 9.35 -15.02
N LYS A 145 21.87 10.35 -15.74
CA LYS A 145 22.69 11.42 -16.31
C LYS A 145 23.30 12.25 -15.19
N ASN A 146 24.61 12.50 -15.28
CA ASN A 146 25.29 13.45 -14.40
C ASN A 146 25.16 14.85 -15.00
N GLY A 147 24.49 15.76 -14.27
CA GLY A 147 24.29 17.15 -14.69
C GLY A 147 22.88 17.45 -15.22
N PRO A 148 22.63 18.67 -15.72
CA PRO A 148 21.31 19.10 -16.15
C PRO A 148 20.85 18.34 -17.40
N LEU A 149 19.54 18.12 -17.48
CA LEU A 149 18.86 17.58 -18.65
C LEU A 149 18.62 18.69 -19.68
N THR A 150 18.76 18.39 -20.96
CA THR A 150 18.28 19.28 -22.03
C THR A 150 16.75 19.33 -22.01
N PRO A 151 16.12 20.34 -22.63
CA PRO A 151 14.65 20.41 -22.72
C PRO A 151 14.03 19.14 -23.34
N GLU A 152 14.68 18.54 -24.33
CA GLU A 152 14.23 17.32 -25.01
C GLU A 152 14.34 16.11 -24.09
N GLU A 153 15.46 15.98 -23.37
CA GLU A 153 15.65 14.90 -22.40
C GLU A 153 14.65 15.00 -21.25
N ARG A 154 14.39 16.22 -20.77
CA ARG A 154 13.39 16.50 -19.74
C ARG A 154 12.00 16.04 -20.18
N ARG A 155 11.58 16.38 -21.40
CA ARG A 155 10.29 15.92 -21.96
C ARG A 155 10.16 14.40 -21.93
N VAL A 156 11.24 13.66 -22.23
CA VAL A 156 11.21 12.18 -22.19
C VAL A 156 11.03 11.65 -20.77
N ILE A 157 11.59 12.31 -19.75
CA ILE A 157 11.37 11.92 -18.34
C ILE A 157 9.96 12.28 -17.90
N GLU A 158 9.43 13.42 -18.33
CA GLU A 158 8.06 13.89 -18.00
C GLU A 158 6.95 12.98 -18.56
N LEU A 159 7.27 12.04 -19.45
CA LEU A 159 6.35 10.99 -19.93
C LEU A 159 6.13 9.85 -18.92
N HIS A 160 6.94 9.75 -17.86
CA HIS A 160 6.82 8.62 -16.93
C HIS A 160 5.44 8.52 -16.23
N PRO A 161 4.67 9.58 -15.94
CA PRO A 161 3.33 9.41 -15.37
C PRO A 161 2.39 8.71 -16.36
N GLU A 162 2.50 9.03 -17.66
CA GLU A 162 1.72 8.37 -18.73
C GLU A 162 2.13 6.91 -18.90
N TYR A 163 3.44 6.62 -18.94
CA TYR A 163 3.92 5.24 -18.95
C TYR A 163 3.46 4.46 -17.73
N GLY A 164 3.47 5.10 -16.55
CA GLY A 164 2.99 4.50 -15.32
C GLY A 164 1.51 4.16 -15.41
N HIS A 165 0.68 5.09 -15.89
CA HIS A 165 -0.73 4.87 -16.15
C HIS A 165 -0.97 3.70 -17.09
N GLU A 166 -0.25 3.65 -18.22
CA GLU A 166 -0.39 2.59 -19.22
C GLU A 166 0.05 1.22 -18.70
N MET A 167 1.14 1.16 -17.93
CA MET A 167 1.63 -0.08 -17.31
C MET A 167 0.62 -0.69 -16.34
N VAL A 168 -0.09 0.16 -15.60
CA VAL A 168 -1.00 -0.29 -14.55
C VAL A 168 -2.47 -0.32 -14.99
N ARG A 169 -2.78 0.08 -16.23
CA ARG A 169 -4.16 0.22 -16.73
C ARG A 169 -5.01 -1.06 -16.63
N GLY A 170 -4.38 -2.22 -16.75
CA GLY A 170 -5.05 -3.53 -16.69
C GLY A 170 -5.30 -4.05 -15.26
N ILE A 171 -4.73 -3.40 -14.24
CA ILE A 171 -4.77 -3.87 -12.86
C ILE A 171 -6.01 -3.28 -12.18
N ARG A 172 -7.12 -4.04 -12.20
CA ARG A 172 -8.44 -3.55 -11.76
C ARG A 172 -8.48 -3.04 -10.32
N PHE A 173 -7.71 -3.64 -9.41
CA PHE A 173 -7.73 -3.26 -8.00
C PHE A 173 -7.09 -1.89 -7.71
N LEU A 174 -6.42 -1.27 -8.69
CA LEU A 174 -5.74 0.01 -8.48
C LEU A 174 -6.68 1.22 -8.49
N GLY A 175 -7.89 1.14 -9.09
CA GLY A 175 -8.91 2.19 -8.98
C GLY A 175 -8.37 3.63 -9.03
N GLU A 176 -8.60 4.41 -7.95
CA GLU A 176 -8.13 5.79 -7.76
C GLU A 176 -6.59 5.92 -7.75
N ALA A 177 -5.84 4.89 -7.34
CA ALA A 177 -4.38 4.91 -7.33
C ALA A 177 -3.80 5.16 -8.74
N ARG A 178 -4.47 4.64 -9.79
CA ARG A 178 -4.09 4.88 -11.19
C ARG A 178 -4.14 6.36 -11.56
N THR A 179 -5.15 7.08 -11.08
CA THR A 179 -5.24 8.54 -11.33
C THR A 179 -4.15 9.31 -10.60
N ALA A 180 -3.75 8.87 -9.40
CA ALA A 180 -2.63 9.47 -8.71
C ALA A 180 -1.32 9.28 -9.48
N ILE A 181 -1.06 8.07 -10.00
CA ILE A 181 0.14 7.76 -10.79
C ILE A 181 0.24 8.68 -12.01
N LEU A 182 -0.87 9.01 -12.67
CA LEU A 182 -0.87 9.89 -13.84
C LEU A 182 -0.64 11.37 -13.50
N HIS A 183 -1.16 11.83 -12.36
CA HIS A 183 -1.26 13.27 -12.05
C HIS A 183 -0.40 13.73 -10.86
N HIS A 184 0.46 12.88 -10.31
CA HIS A 184 1.26 13.23 -9.11
C HIS A 184 2.30 14.36 -9.34
N HIS A 185 2.54 14.76 -10.59
CA HIS A 185 3.37 15.92 -10.94
C HIS A 185 2.57 17.15 -11.40
N GLU A 186 1.23 17.09 -11.33
CA GLU A 186 0.40 18.28 -11.48
C GLU A 186 0.60 19.22 -10.29
N ARG A 187 0.53 20.52 -10.56
CA ARG A 187 0.75 21.56 -9.55
C ARG A 187 -0.50 22.41 -9.40
N LEU A 188 -0.75 22.89 -8.18
CA LEU A 188 -1.97 23.66 -7.88
C LEU A 188 -2.12 24.93 -8.75
N ASP A 189 -1.01 25.50 -9.21
CA ASP A 189 -0.93 26.66 -10.10
C ASP A 189 -1.11 26.33 -11.59
N GLY A 190 -1.26 25.05 -11.95
CA GLY A 190 -1.39 24.60 -13.34
C GLY A 190 -0.06 24.50 -14.09
N SER A 191 1.08 24.78 -13.45
CA SER A 191 2.40 24.70 -14.10
C SER A 191 3.00 23.27 -14.08
N GLY A 192 2.22 22.28 -13.67
CA GLY A 192 2.61 20.88 -13.61
C GLY A 192 2.43 20.15 -14.94
N TYR A 193 2.59 18.84 -14.90
CA TYR A 193 2.48 17.95 -16.06
C TYR A 193 1.82 16.63 -15.65
N PRO A 194 1.25 15.84 -16.58
CA PRO A 194 1.28 16.00 -18.04
C PRO A 194 0.20 16.91 -18.65
N TYR A 195 -0.90 17.22 -17.95
CA TYR A 195 -2.04 17.94 -18.52
C TYR A 195 -2.20 19.38 -18.04
N GLY A 196 -1.40 19.83 -17.06
CA GLY A 196 -1.48 21.20 -16.54
C GLY A 196 -2.76 21.44 -15.75
N LEU A 197 -3.23 20.44 -15.02
CA LEU A 197 -4.42 20.53 -14.18
C LEU A 197 -4.17 21.50 -13.03
N ALA A 198 -5.18 22.31 -12.67
CA ALA A 198 -5.06 23.30 -11.60
C ALA A 198 -6.05 23.06 -10.45
N GLY A 199 -5.63 23.38 -9.23
CA GLY A 199 -6.46 23.34 -8.03
C GLY A 199 -7.25 22.04 -7.84
N ALA A 200 -8.58 22.15 -7.86
CA ALA A 200 -9.50 21.04 -7.62
C ALA A 200 -9.61 20.05 -8.80
N GLN A 201 -9.10 20.40 -9.98
CA GLN A 201 -9.06 19.48 -11.13
C GLN A 201 -8.07 18.33 -10.92
N ILE A 202 -7.05 18.55 -10.10
CA ILE A 202 -6.07 17.53 -9.73
C ILE A 202 -6.77 16.51 -8.81
N PRO A 203 -6.71 15.20 -9.08
CA PRO A 203 -7.29 14.20 -8.20
C PRO A 203 -6.74 14.31 -6.77
N GLU A 204 -7.59 14.05 -5.77
CA GLU A 204 -7.21 14.15 -4.36
C GLU A 204 -5.99 13.28 -4.01
N PHE A 205 -5.96 12.04 -4.49
CA PHE A 205 -4.83 11.14 -4.30
C PHE A 205 -3.54 11.67 -4.92
N ALA A 206 -3.63 12.29 -6.10
CA ALA A 206 -2.47 12.89 -6.75
C ALA A 206 -1.87 14.03 -5.92
N ARG A 207 -2.72 14.90 -5.34
CA ARG A 207 -2.27 15.97 -4.44
C ARG A 207 -1.56 15.44 -3.20
N VAL A 208 -2.12 14.40 -2.58
CA VAL A 208 -1.49 13.80 -1.38
C VAL A 208 -0.16 13.15 -1.72
N VAL A 209 -0.09 12.39 -2.82
CA VAL A 209 1.16 11.74 -3.27
C VAL A 209 2.20 12.79 -3.64
N ALA A 210 1.82 13.88 -4.32
CA ALA A 210 2.75 14.96 -4.69
C ALA A 210 3.40 15.59 -3.45
N VAL A 211 2.62 15.86 -2.39
CA VAL A 211 3.15 16.40 -1.12
C VAL A 211 4.06 15.38 -0.44
N ALA A 212 3.67 14.11 -0.41
CA ALA A 212 4.47 13.04 0.20
C ALA A 212 5.81 12.82 -0.53
N ASP A 213 5.80 12.83 -1.87
CA ASP A 213 6.99 12.70 -2.71
C ASP A 213 7.92 13.91 -2.53
N ALA A 214 7.40 15.13 -2.63
CA ALA A 214 8.19 16.34 -2.44
C ALA A 214 8.84 16.39 -1.05
N PHE A 215 8.10 15.99 0.00
CA PHE A 215 8.64 15.88 1.35
C PHE A 215 9.79 14.87 1.42
N ASP A 216 9.57 13.64 0.95
CA ASP A 216 10.62 12.60 0.99
C ASP A 216 11.84 12.98 0.16
N ALA A 217 11.63 13.64 -0.98
CA ALA A 217 12.70 14.13 -1.85
C ALA A 217 13.57 15.20 -1.18
N MET A 218 12.98 16.05 -0.34
CA MET A 218 13.72 17.07 0.42
C MET A 218 14.43 16.50 1.65
N THR A 219 13.81 15.55 2.37
CA THR A 219 14.32 15.04 3.64
C THR A 219 15.19 13.79 3.51
N SER A 220 15.31 13.21 2.32
CA SER A 220 16.16 12.04 2.09
C SER A 220 17.52 12.43 1.49
N THR A 221 18.59 11.84 2.02
CA THR A 221 19.93 12.00 1.44
C THR A 221 20.00 11.25 0.11
N ARG A 222 20.35 11.98 -0.96
CA ARG A 222 20.57 11.48 -2.31
C ARG A 222 22.04 11.69 -2.70
N THR A 223 22.55 10.97 -3.69
CA THR A 223 23.98 10.99 -4.11
C THR A 223 24.54 12.39 -4.36
N TYR A 224 23.68 13.34 -4.76
CA TYR A 224 24.07 14.74 -5.06
C TYR A 224 23.40 15.78 -4.14
N SER A 225 22.61 15.38 -3.14
CA SER A 225 21.89 16.30 -2.26
C SER A 225 21.82 15.75 -0.83
N ARG A 226 22.31 16.50 0.14
CA ARG A 226 22.11 16.17 1.56
C ARG A 226 20.65 16.42 1.92
N ALA A 227 20.11 15.55 2.78
CA ALA A 227 18.81 15.74 3.39
C ALA A 227 18.71 17.15 4.00
N ARG A 228 17.62 17.86 3.67
CA ARG A 228 17.27 19.12 4.32
C ARG A 228 16.63 18.85 5.69
N PRO A 229 16.74 19.78 6.66
CA PRO A 229 15.97 19.72 7.90
C PRO A 229 14.47 19.67 7.60
N VAL A 230 13.72 18.97 8.45
CA VAL A 230 12.27 18.79 8.31
C VAL A 230 11.55 20.15 8.28
N GLU A 231 11.99 21.08 9.13
CA GLU A 231 11.44 22.43 9.22
C GLU A 231 11.58 23.19 7.90
N THR A 232 12.69 23.01 7.20
CA THR A 232 12.94 23.60 5.88
C THR A 232 12.03 22.96 4.82
N ALA A 233 11.88 21.63 4.83
CA ALA A 233 10.99 20.94 3.90
C ALA A 233 9.52 21.38 4.09
N VAL A 234 9.07 21.51 5.33
CA VAL A 234 7.72 22.00 5.66
C VAL A 234 7.54 23.47 5.25
N ALA A 235 8.55 24.31 5.47
CA ALA A 235 8.49 25.71 5.03
C ALA A 235 8.39 25.84 3.50
N GLU A 236 9.11 24.98 2.76
CA GLU A 236 9.04 24.95 1.30
C GLU A 236 7.65 24.51 0.80
N LEU A 237 7.05 23.49 1.43
CA LEU A 237 5.69 23.03 1.08
C LEU A 237 4.59 24.06 1.33
N LYS A 238 4.86 25.09 2.15
CA LYS A 238 3.91 26.18 2.45
C LYS A 238 4.02 27.37 1.49
N ARG A 239 5.08 27.44 0.68
CA ARG A 239 5.27 28.49 -0.32
C ARG A 239 4.41 28.22 -1.54
#